data_AF-A0A431V280-F1
#
_entry.id   AF-A0A431V280-F1
#
_cell.length_a   1.000
_cell.length_b   1.000
_cell.length_c   1.000
_cell.angle_alpha   90.00
_cell.angle_beta   90.00
_cell.angle_gamma   90.00
#
_symmetry.space_group_name_H-M   'P 1'
#
loop_
_entity.id
_entity.type
_entity.pdbx_description
1 polymer ?
#
loop_
_entity_poly.entity_id
_entity_poly.type
_entity_poly.pdbx_seq_one_letter_code
_entity_poly.pdbx_strand_id
1 'polypeptide(L)'
;MASASRPSTPLAQVLNSLLKQEHELSLFSRELPGPLAAEVAEVDPEAGRLALEVNAGGREIERVQVDGTLTLDIESRRPGEAAGHEVYSIHQVTTRMLKIDSGTYLLDCQLPATVFKKESRGDIRIPFILGMQVRVGLEIFRHEPSVSGLLRNLSRGGCMVDIEMADSVALAAGQAVPGVTLVFPNDESFHAEGRIAHLRPFGKHGRAVVGIQFMNLERAQSERLFHFVAEAEREAIYLCGINDKVAGHSSLFIPGAKENKLVQREDQVRRKRARRSPMLGGVLEIAHQAQQGLMFMKNHRRFPEEMLYDGADALLYMLGQDRKAFLYALAFLRDEPGWVRHAVQVAGQLADLLLLRDPHAPQVREAVAGTLLHTLGKPLLISEALPSLKPHMKPHQKEILKGHVTTLLRQLDALGWEPGPTCRDVLENANERLDGSGYPAGKRGDELSELVCLVSVIKVINKLTHECNGVAPRAPLDAYRWVNDRPEAYDKTVLVEYIQHYGLYPIGSLAKFSGGFLAWIMDVDAKGMPCQVNVIKNLAFRDTNIDSVLTSGDFMQIGKLEGVVNPADYAIPPIQH
;
A
#
# COMPACT_ATOMS: atom_id res chain seq x y z
N MET A 1 30.18 -2.16 47.03
CA MET A 1 30.00 -0.89 46.31
C MET A 1 28.74 -1.02 45.48
N ALA A 2 27.64 -0.41 45.91
CA ALA A 2 26.37 -0.43 45.18
C ALA A 2 26.54 0.44 43.92
N SER A 3 26.34 -0.14 42.73
CA SER A 3 26.23 0.64 41.50
C SER A 3 24.95 1.47 41.60
N ALA A 4 25.10 2.79 41.71
CA ALA A 4 23.99 3.71 41.54
C ALA A 4 23.43 3.49 40.13
N SER A 5 22.21 2.95 40.03
CA SER A 5 21.49 2.85 38.77
C SER A 5 21.31 4.25 38.20
N ARG A 6 21.84 4.50 37.00
CA ARG A 6 21.55 5.74 36.29
C ARG A 6 20.06 5.74 35.93
N PRO A 7 19.35 6.87 36.05
CA PRO A 7 17.96 6.93 35.63
C PRO A 7 17.86 6.59 34.15
N SER A 8 16.94 5.67 33.81
CA SER A 8 16.67 5.28 32.42
C SER A 8 16.29 6.52 31.59
N THR A 9 16.82 6.61 30.38
CA THR A 9 16.49 7.74 29.49
C THR A 9 15.00 7.68 29.09
N PRO A 10 14.33 8.82 28.85
CA PRO A 10 12.92 8.82 28.43
C PRO A 10 12.68 8.00 27.14
N LEU A 11 13.65 8.00 26.22
CA LEU A 11 13.58 7.17 25.02
C LEU A 11 13.65 5.68 25.36
N ALA A 12 14.51 5.28 26.30
CA ALA A 12 14.58 3.89 26.77
C ALA A 12 13.26 3.42 27.40
N GLN A 13 12.52 4.29 28.08
CA GLN A 13 11.20 3.95 28.62
C GLN A 13 10.14 3.78 27.54
N VAL A 14 10.09 4.69 26.55
CA VAL A 14 9.20 4.56 25.39
C VAL A 14 9.52 3.27 24.61
N LEU A 15 10.78 3.02 24.33
CA LEU A 15 11.25 1.80 23.66
C LEU A 15 10.90 0.54 24.43
N ASN A 16 11.14 0.51 25.74
CA ASN A 16 10.75 -0.61 26.57
C ASN A 16 9.23 -0.84 26.57
N SER A 17 8.42 0.20 26.46
CA SER A 17 6.97 0.07 26.35
C SER A 17 6.58 -0.54 24.99
N LEU A 18 7.17 -0.05 23.90
CA LEU A 18 6.88 -0.50 22.54
C LEU A 18 7.36 -1.95 22.31
N LEU A 19 8.59 -2.28 22.73
CA LEU A 19 9.19 -3.60 22.53
C LEU A 19 8.60 -4.70 23.43
N LYS A 20 7.89 -4.33 24.51
CA LYS A 20 7.12 -5.29 25.33
C LYS A 20 5.83 -5.76 24.67
N GLN A 21 5.36 -5.02 23.67
CA GLN A 21 4.18 -5.40 22.89
C GLN A 21 4.61 -6.22 21.68
N GLU A 22 3.64 -6.80 20.96
CA GLU A 22 3.93 -7.38 19.65
C GLU A 22 4.39 -6.25 18.72
N HIS A 23 5.57 -6.40 18.14
CA HIS A 23 6.20 -5.33 17.37
C HIS A 23 6.90 -5.89 16.15
N GLU A 24 7.00 -5.06 15.12
CA GLU A 24 7.84 -5.27 13.97
C GLU A 24 8.80 -4.08 13.85
N LEU A 25 10.06 -4.38 13.59
CA LEU A 25 11.08 -3.36 13.37
C LEU A 25 11.43 -3.29 11.90
N SER A 26 11.63 -2.06 11.45
CA SER A 26 12.10 -1.83 10.09
C SER A 26 13.11 -0.70 10.00
N LEU A 27 14.09 -0.90 9.13
CA LEU A 27 15.09 0.10 8.79
C LEU A 27 14.64 0.86 7.56
N PHE A 28 14.78 2.17 7.62
CA PHE A 28 14.55 3.01 6.47
C PHE A 28 15.83 3.72 6.04
N SER A 29 16.07 3.73 4.73
CA SER A 29 17.04 4.60 4.08
C SER A 29 16.43 5.30 2.88
N ARG A 30 16.87 6.54 2.62
CA ARG A 30 16.60 7.22 1.35
C ARG A 30 17.25 6.50 0.16
N GLU A 31 18.28 5.70 0.44
CA GLU A 31 18.95 4.88 -0.56
C GLU A 31 18.29 3.51 -0.75
N LEU A 32 17.06 3.28 -0.26
CA LEU A 32 16.33 2.04 -0.51
C LEU A 32 14.91 2.33 -0.99
N PRO A 33 14.36 1.50 -1.89
CA PRO A 33 13.00 1.67 -2.39
C PRO A 33 11.92 1.33 -1.35
N GLY A 34 12.23 0.47 -0.39
CA GLY A 34 11.32 0.03 0.67
C GLY A 34 12.05 -0.16 2.00
N PRO A 35 11.29 -0.31 3.10
CA PRO A 35 11.85 -0.61 4.41
C PRO A 35 12.44 -2.02 4.45
N LEU A 36 13.48 -2.24 5.25
CA LEU A 36 14.05 -3.57 5.51
C LEU A 36 13.56 -4.07 6.87
N ALA A 37 13.04 -5.30 6.92
CA ALA A 37 12.68 -5.92 8.19
C ALA A 37 13.94 -6.13 9.07
N ALA A 38 13.78 -5.87 10.36
CA ALA A 38 14.80 -6.11 11.36
C ALA A 38 14.20 -6.86 12.55
N GLU A 39 15.00 -7.71 13.18
CA GLU A 39 14.67 -8.42 14.40
C GLU A 39 15.55 -7.94 15.55
N VAL A 40 15.00 -7.90 16.76
CA VAL A 40 15.76 -7.51 17.95
C VAL A 40 16.64 -8.68 18.38
N ALA A 41 17.95 -8.51 18.29
CA ALA A 41 18.91 -9.48 18.84
C ALA A 41 19.18 -9.22 20.33
N GLU A 42 19.35 -7.94 20.71
CA GLU A 42 19.65 -7.55 22.09
C GLU A 42 19.14 -6.13 22.38
N VAL A 43 18.69 -5.87 23.60
CA VAL A 43 18.30 -4.52 24.07
C VAL A 43 18.95 -4.27 25.41
N ASP A 44 19.71 -3.17 25.52
CA ASP A 44 20.17 -2.60 26.79
C ASP A 44 19.60 -1.18 26.94
N PRO A 45 18.45 -1.04 27.61
CA PRO A 45 17.81 0.26 27.81
C PRO A 45 18.61 1.20 28.71
N GLU A 46 19.45 0.68 29.61
CA GLU A 46 20.24 1.49 30.54
C GLU A 46 21.45 2.10 29.82
N ALA A 47 22.09 1.34 28.92
CA ALA A 47 23.16 1.85 28.05
C ALA A 47 22.63 2.57 26.80
N GLY A 48 21.33 2.49 26.52
CA GLY A 48 20.72 3.02 25.30
C GLY A 48 21.22 2.31 24.05
N ARG A 49 21.47 1.01 24.13
CA ARG A 49 22.02 0.18 23.06
C ARG A 49 20.95 -0.80 22.56
N LEU A 50 20.91 -1.00 21.24
CA LEU A 50 19.97 -1.90 20.56
C LEU A 50 20.74 -2.66 19.48
N ALA A 51 20.79 -3.98 19.57
CA ALA A 51 21.35 -4.83 18.52
C ALA A 51 20.22 -5.38 17.65
N LEU A 52 20.34 -5.20 16.33
CA LEU A 52 19.34 -5.62 15.35
C LEU A 52 19.95 -6.61 14.35
N GLU A 53 19.25 -7.70 14.08
CA GLU A 53 19.55 -8.58 12.96
C GLU A 53 18.70 -8.18 11.75
N VAL A 54 19.33 -8.04 10.58
CA VAL A 54 18.69 -7.56 9.36
C VAL A 54 19.01 -8.52 8.24
N ASN A 55 17.96 -9.14 7.68
CA ASN A 55 18.08 -9.90 6.46
C ASN A 55 17.87 -8.96 5.27
N ALA A 56 18.96 -8.64 4.58
CA ALA A 56 18.99 -7.78 3.40
C ALA A 56 18.70 -8.54 2.10
N GLY A 57 18.48 -9.86 2.14
CA GLY A 57 18.20 -10.68 0.95
C GLY A 57 19.31 -10.62 -0.11
N GLY A 58 20.56 -10.46 0.31
CA GLY A 58 21.71 -10.31 -0.58
C GLY A 58 22.04 -8.87 -0.99
N ARG A 59 21.22 -7.88 -0.60
CA ARG A 59 21.47 -6.46 -0.90
C ARG A 59 22.66 -5.92 -0.09
N GLU A 60 23.46 -5.06 -0.71
CA GLU A 60 24.47 -4.27 -0.01
C GLU A 60 23.82 -3.10 0.73
N ILE A 61 23.57 -3.27 2.02
CA ILE A 61 22.89 -2.26 2.85
C ILE A 61 23.86 -1.36 3.61
N GLU A 62 25.16 -1.44 3.34
CA GLU A 62 26.17 -0.54 3.92
C GLU A 62 25.89 0.93 3.54
N ARG A 63 25.29 1.14 2.36
CA ARG A 63 24.84 2.46 1.86
C ARG A 63 23.60 3.00 2.56
N VAL A 64 22.96 2.23 3.44
CA VAL A 64 21.79 2.67 4.22
C VAL A 64 22.16 3.76 5.21
N GLN A 65 23.40 3.76 5.70
CA GLN A 65 23.90 4.75 6.64
C GLN A 65 24.21 6.06 5.93
N VAL A 66 23.72 7.16 6.50
CA VAL A 66 24.11 8.52 6.11
C VAL A 66 24.86 9.13 7.28
N ASP A 67 26.13 9.46 7.05
CA ASP A 67 27.05 9.99 8.08
C ASP A 67 27.16 9.10 9.33
N GLY A 68 27.10 7.77 9.15
CA GLY A 68 27.16 6.79 10.26
C GLY A 68 25.88 6.68 11.09
N THR A 69 24.78 7.28 10.62
CA THR A 69 23.46 7.22 11.27
C THR A 69 22.37 6.66 10.38
N LEU A 70 21.31 6.14 11.00
CA LEU A 70 20.12 5.62 10.31
C LEU A 70 18.80 6.07 10.98
N THR A 71 17.70 5.84 10.28
CA THR A 71 16.35 5.99 10.85
C THR A 71 15.74 4.61 11.07
N LEU A 72 15.30 4.36 12.31
CA LEU A 72 14.54 3.18 12.69
C LEU A 72 13.06 3.52 12.71
N ASP A 73 12.23 2.68 12.11
CA ASP A 73 10.79 2.69 12.31
C ASP A 73 10.40 1.47 13.13
N ILE A 74 9.74 1.70 14.25
CA ILE A 74 9.25 0.67 15.16
C ILE A 74 7.74 0.64 15.07
N GLU A 75 7.20 -0.45 14.56
CA GLU A 75 5.78 -0.66 14.37
C GLU A 75 5.26 -1.56 15.49
N SER A 76 4.61 -0.99 16.51
CA SER A 76 4.05 -1.77 17.63
C SER A 76 2.55 -1.95 17.51
N ARG A 77 2.06 -3.13 17.89
CA ARG A 77 0.65 -3.46 18.01
C ARG A 77 0.27 -3.61 19.48
N ARG A 78 -0.59 -2.73 19.96
CA ARG A 78 -1.13 -2.81 21.33
C ARG A 78 -2.10 -3.99 21.48
N PRO A 79 -1.93 -4.85 22.49
CA PRO A 79 -2.91 -5.92 22.78
C PRO A 79 -4.26 -5.33 23.19
N GLY A 80 -5.34 -5.73 22.52
CA GLY A 80 -6.73 -5.36 22.88
C GLY A 80 -7.22 -4.01 22.36
N GLU A 81 -6.33 -3.15 21.87
CA GLU A 81 -6.69 -1.98 21.07
C GLU A 81 -6.71 -2.38 19.59
N ALA A 82 -7.77 -1.98 18.89
CA ALA A 82 -7.81 -2.07 17.43
C ALA A 82 -7.26 -0.82 16.75
N ALA A 83 -6.82 0.14 17.58
CA ALA A 83 -6.03 1.28 17.15
C ALA A 83 -4.86 0.73 16.34
N GLY A 84 -4.71 1.28 15.14
CA GLY A 84 -3.75 0.79 14.15
C GLY A 84 -2.34 0.78 14.71
N HIS A 85 -1.48 0.04 14.02
CA HIS A 85 -0.04 0.04 14.22
C HIS A 85 0.48 1.43 14.62
N GLU A 86 1.02 1.55 15.84
CA GLU A 86 1.74 2.74 16.26
C GLU A 86 3.14 2.62 15.66
N VAL A 87 3.41 3.42 14.62
CA VAL A 87 4.75 3.49 14.04
C VAL A 87 5.49 4.67 14.66
N TYR A 88 6.60 4.37 15.30
CA TYR A 88 7.48 5.34 15.94
C TYR A 88 8.82 5.40 15.20
N SER A 89 9.20 6.60 14.73
CA SER A 89 10.47 6.83 14.05
C SER A 89 11.53 7.36 14.99
N ILE A 90 12.66 6.67 15.07
CA ILE A 90 13.87 7.12 15.76
C ILE A 90 14.87 7.56 14.70
N HIS A 91 15.24 8.84 14.77
CA HIS A 91 16.18 9.43 13.84
C HIS A 91 17.58 9.52 14.44
N GLN A 92 18.60 9.58 13.58
CA GLN A 92 20.01 9.78 13.96
C GLN A 92 20.52 8.69 14.90
N VAL A 93 20.07 7.46 14.70
CA VAL A 93 20.57 6.30 15.43
C VAL A 93 21.97 6.02 14.93
N THR A 94 22.97 6.15 15.80
CA THR A 94 24.36 5.86 15.44
C THR A 94 24.53 4.37 15.36
N THR A 95 25.07 3.84 14.27
CA THR A 95 25.06 2.39 14.06
C THR A 95 26.40 1.88 13.54
N ARG A 96 26.87 0.78 14.12
CA ARG A 96 27.95 -0.03 13.55
C ARG A 96 27.35 -1.27 12.91
N MET A 97 27.70 -1.52 11.66
CA MET A 97 27.16 -2.63 10.88
C MET A 97 28.24 -3.69 10.71
N LEU A 98 27.89 -4.94 10.98
CA LEU A 98 28.73 -6.10 10.76
C LEU A 98 28.00 -7.08 9.84
N LYS A 99 28.57 -7.37 8.69
CA LYS A 99 28.06 -8.41 7.79
C LYS A 99 28.40 -9.79 8.38
N ILE A 100 27.38 -10.59 8.67
CA ILE A 100 27.56 -11.94 9.22
C ILE A 100 27.76 -12.94 8.08
N ASP A 101 26.93 -12.85 7.04
CA ASP A 101 26.99 -13.71 5.85
C ASP A 101 26.54 -12.95 4.59
N SER A 102 26.28 -13.66 3.49
CA SER A 102 25.91 -13.05 2.21
C SER A 102 24.62 -12.23 2.25
N GLY A 103 23.72 -12.48 3.21
CA GLY A 103 22.40 -11.83 3.28
C GLY A 103 22.08 -11.16 4.61
N THR A 104 22.84 -11.43 5.67
CA THR A 104 22.48 -11.03 7.04
C THR A 104 23.50 -10.05 7.63
N TYR A 105 22.99 -8.99 8.26
CA TYR A 105 23.78 -7.97 8.93
C TYR A 105 23.35 -7.84 10.39
N LEU A 106 24.33 -7.69 11.28
CA LEU A 106 24.13 -7.29 12.66
C LEU A 106 24.42 -5.80 12.80
N LEU A 107 23.45 -5.06 13.30
CA LEU A 107 23.53 -3.62 13.50
C LEU A 107 23.55 -3.32 15.00
N ASP A 108 24.69 -2.84 15.47
CA ASP A 108 24.85 -2.35 16.83
C ASP A 108 24.50 -0.85 16.87
N CYS A 109 23.33 -0.54 17.42
CA CYS A 109 22.73 0.78 17.41
C CYS A 109 22.85 1.47 18.78
N GLN A 110 23.39 2.68 18.79
CA GLN A 110 23.35 3.60 19.92
C GLN A 110 22.18 4.56 19.74
N LEU A 111 21.24 4.48 20.66
CA LEU A 111 20.02 5.29 20.69
C LEU A 111 20.32 6.69 21.25
N PRO A 112 19.61 7.73 20.76
CA PRO A 112 19.76 9.09 21.27
C PRO A 112 19.22 9.22 22.71
N ALA A 113 19.76 10.16 23.49
CA ALA A 113 19.35 10.35 24.89
C ALA A 113 17.94 10.95 25.06
N THR A 114 17.40 11.60 24.01
CA THR A 114 16.08 12.25 24.04
C THR A 114 15.23 11.83 22.85
N VAL A 115 13.92 11.74 23.09
CA VAL A 115 12.88 11.52 22.06
C VAL A 115 12.70 12.77 21.19
N PHE A 116 12.98 13.95 21.77
CA PHE A 116 12.90 15.24 21.09
C PHE A 116 14.09 15.46 20.17
N LYS A 117 13.80 15.89 18.94
CA LYS A 117 14.83 16.29 17.97
C LYS A 117 15.02 17.81 18.02
N LYS A 118 16.25 18.25 18.27
CA LYS A 118 16.64 19.66 18.10
C LYS A 118 16.85 19.96 16.62
N GLU A 119 16.21 21.00 16.11
CA GLU A 119 16.41 21.49 14.75
C GLU A 119 17.55 22.50 14.68
N SER A 120 18.07 22.73 13.47
CA SER A 120 19.23 23.58 13.19
C SER A 120 19.07 25.06 13.59
N ARG A 121 17.86 25.48 13.98
CA ARG A 121 17.55 26.84 14.46
C ARG A 121 17.18 26.91 15.95
N GLY A 122 17.38 25.83 16.70
CA GLY A 122 17.05 25.76 18.13
C GLY A 122 15.59 25.40 18.43
N ASP A 123 14.74 25.24 17.41
CA ASP A 123 13.38 24.72 17.57
C ASP A 123 13.41 23.22 17.92
N ILE A 124 12.39 22.77 18.65
CA ILE A 124 12.23 21.38 19.05
C ILE A 124 11.12 20.76 18.20
N ARG A 125 11.36 19.55 17.69
CA ARG A 125 10.34 18.74 17.02
C ARG A 125 9.78 17.71 17.99
N ILE A 126 8.48 17.82 18.25
CA ILE A 126 7.73 17.01 19.20
C ILE A 126 7.17 15.79 18.48
N PRO A 127 7.60 14.57 18.83
CA PRO A 127 7.03 13.35 18.30
C PRO A 127 5.66 13.07 18.96
N PHE A 128 4.72 12.57 18.17
CA PHE A 128 3.41 12.16 18.65
C PHE A 128 3.48 10.68 19.00
N ILE A 129 3.34 10.39 20.28
CA ILE A 129 3.59 9.08 20.88
C ILE A 129 2.44 8.70 21.80
N LEU A 130 2.39 7.43 22.19
CA LEU A 130 1.55 6.95 23.29
C LEU A 130 0.07 7.37 23.20
N GLY A 131 -0.54 7.27 22.01
CA GLY A 131 -1.95 7.62 21.80
C GLY A 131 -2.24 9.10 21.48
N MET A 132 -1.23 9.97 21.36
CA MET A 132 -1.43 11.33 20.83
C MET A 132 -1.94 11.26 19.37
N GLN A 133 -3.18 11.65 19.14
CA GLN A 133 -3.80 11.63 17.81
C GLN A 133 -4.25 13.03 17.39
N VAL A 134 -3.70 13.53 16.29
CA VAL A 134 -4.14 14.76 15.62
C VAL A 134 -4.35 14.45 14.16
N ARG A 135 -5.52 14.82 13.63
CA ARG A 135 -5.84 14.57 12.23
C ARG A 135 -5.28 15.67 11.36
N VAL A 136 -4.94 15.29 10.14
CA VAL A 136 -4.41 16.22 9.14
C VAL A 136 -5.23 16.10 7.86
N GLY A 137 -5.71 17.23 7.36
CA GLY A 137 -6.23 17.38 6.01
C GLY A 137 -5.17 18.06 5.13
N LEU A 138 -4.77 17.40 4.04
CA LEU A 138 -3.84 17.91 3.06
C LEU A 138 -4.56 18.25 1.75
N GLU A 139 -4.63 19.53 1.43
CA GLU A 139 -5.15 20.01 0.15
C GLU A 139 -4.00 19.99 -0.86
N ILE A 140 -4.07 19.06 -1.83
CA ILE A 140 -3.02 18.88 -2.85
C ILE A 140 -3.31 19.76 -4.07
N PHE A 141 -4.54 19.71 -4.57
CA PHE A 141 -5.03 20.52 -5.67
C PHE A 141 -6.20 21.36 -5.18
N ARG A 142 -6.32 22.59 -5.67
CA ARG A 142 -7.42 23.48 -5.30
C ARG A 142 -8.76 22.88 -5.71
N HIS A 143 -9.76 22.98 -4.83
CA HIS A 143 -11.13 22.48 -5.05
C HIS A 143 -11.28 20.95 -5.15
N GLU A 144 -10.21 20.19 -4.90
CA GLU A 144 -10.28 18.73 -4.75
C GLU A 144 -10.37 18.34 -3.28
N PRO A 145 -10.95 17.18 -2.95
CA PRO A 145 -10.99 16.70 -1.56
C PRO A 145 -9.59 16.56 -0.96
N SER A 146 -9.46 16.96 0.31
CA SER A 146 -8.20 16.82 1.03
C SER A 146 -7.86 15.35 1.29
N VAL A 147 -6.58 15.00 1.19
CA VAL A 147 -6.05 13.73 1.67
C VAL A 147 -6.02 13.76 3.20
N SER A 148 -6.51 12.69 3.83
CA SER A 148 -6.55 12.58 5.29
C SER A 148 -5.34 11.81 5.81
N GLY A 149 -4.79 12.25 6.94
CA GLY A 149 -3.68 11.58 7.62
C GLY A 149 -3.68 11.82 9.12
N LEU A 150 -2.68 11.27 9.81
CA LEU A 150 -2.44 11.54 11.22
C LEU A 150 -1.08 12.20 11.41
N LEU A 151 -1.02 13.10 12.39
CA LEU A 151 0.19 13.82 12.74
C LEU A 151 1.16 12.88 13.47
N ARG A 152 2.43 12.89 13.05
CA ARG A 152 3.51 12.07 13.63
C ARG A 152 4.55 12.88 14.36
N ASN A 153 4.78 14.11 13.92
CA ASN A 153 5.50 15.10 14.70
C ASN A 153 5.10 16.52 14.31
N LEU A 154 5.38 17.46 15.22
CA LEU A 154 5.11 18.88 15.03
C LEU A 154 6.31 19.71 15.51
N SER A 155 6.60 20.78 14.77
CA SER A 155 7.56 21.82 15.11
C SER A 155 6.99 23.17 14.65
N ARG A 156 7.67 24.26 15.00
CA ARG A 156 7.31 25.60 14.49
C ARG A 156 7.54 25.77 13.00
N GLY A 157 8.46 24.99 12.42
CA GLY A 157 8.79 25.04 10.99
C GLY A 157 7.97 24.11 10.11
N GLY A 158 7.23 23.17 10.68
CA GLY A 158 6.55 22.14 9.90
C GLY A 158 6.12 20.93 10.72
N CYS A 159 5.56 19.94 10.01
CA CYS A 159 5.07 18.70 10.60
C CYS A 159 5.46 17.48 9.76
N MET A 160 5.13 16.31 10.30
CA MET A 160 5.22 15.04 9.60
C MET A 160 3.87 14.34 9.72
N VAL A 161 3.36 13.83 8.61
CA VAL A 161 2.00 13.30 8.49
C VAL A 161 2.07 11.92 7.84
N ASP A 162 1.38 10.93 8.39
CA ASP A 162 1.22 9.64 7.70
C ASP A 162 -0.12 9.57 6.96
N ILE A 163 -0.07 9.07 5.73
CA ILE A 163 -1.19 8.97 4.80
C ILE A 163 -1.21 7.57 4.17
N GLU A 164 -2.31 7.22 3.50
CA GLU A 164 -2.32 6.02 2.65
C GLU A 164 -1.30 6.18 1.52
N MET A 165 -0.55 5.13 1.21
CA MET A 165 0.49 5.16 0.17
C MET A 165 -0.10 5.56 -1.20
N ALA A 166 -1.32 5.12 -1.48
CA ALA A 166 -2.08 5.47 -2.66
C ALA A 166 -2.24 6.99 -2.86
N ASP A 167 -2.40 7.74 -1.77
CA ASP A 167 -2.60 9.19 -1.80
C ASP A 167 -1.27 9.94 -1.97
N SER A 168 -0.15 9.31 -1.58
CA SER A 168 1.21 9.88 -1.78
C SER A 168 1.56 10.08 -3.26
N VAL A 169 0.88 9.38 -4.15
CA VAL A 169 1.08 9.47 -5.60
C VAL A 169 0.88 10.90 -6.14
N ALA A 170 -0.01 11.67 -5.54
CA ALA A 170 -0.27 13.05 -5.95
C ALA A 170 0.77 14.06 -5.43
N LEU A 171 1.73 13.59 -4.62
CA LEU A 171 2.74 14.40 -3.97
C LEU A 171 4.14 14.13 -4.55
N ALA A 172 5.00 15.15 -4.50
CA ALA A 172 6.42 15.07 -4.83
C ALA A 172 7.24 15.98 -3.91
N ALA A 173 8.49 15.64 -3.64
CA ALA A 173 9.39 16.50 -2.88
C ALA A 173 9.54 17.88 -3.56
N GLY A 174 9.47 18.94 -2.77
CA GLY A 174 9.51 20.34 -3.22
C GLY A 174 8.16 20.92 -3.66
N GLN A 175 7.12 20.11 -3.82
CA GLN A 175 5.78 20.56 -4.23
C GLN A 175 5.15 21.48 -3.17
N ALA A 176 4.59 22.61 -3.60
CA ALA A 176 3.75 23.44 -2.74
C ALA A 176 2.36 22.81 -2.60
N VAL A 177 1.81 22.82 -1.39
CA VAL A 177 0.44 22.38 -1.10
C VAL A 177 -0.37 23.58 -0.61
N PRO A 178 -1.54 23.85 -1.22
CA PRO A 178 -2.39 24.98 -0.86
C PRO A 178 -2.82 25.03 0.60
N GLY A 179 -2.96 23.87 1.27
CA GLY A 179 -3.50 23.83 2.62
C GLY A 179 -3.06 22.60 3.40
N VAL A 180 -2.67 22.85 4.64
CA VAL A 180 -2.38 21.85 5.66
C VAL A 180 -3.20 22.21 6.88
N THR A 181 -4.22 21.40 7.17
CA THR A 181 -5.14 21.62 8.28
C THR A 181 -4.91 20.58 9.36
N LEU A 182 -4.47 20.99 10.55
CA LEU A 182 -4.36 20.14 11.73
C LEU A 182 -5.65 20.28 12.56
N VAL A 183 -6.20 19.17 13.03
CA VAL A 183 -7.39 19.13 13.90
C VAL A 183 -7.09 18.29 15.14
N PHE A 184 -7.09 18.96 16.29
CA PHE A 184 -6.82 18.36 17.59
C PHE A 184 -8.09 17.70 18.17
N PRO A 185 -7.95 16.72 19.08
CA PRO A 185 -9.07 16.01 19.71
C PRO A 185 -10.14 16.90 20.37
N ASN A 186 -9.77 18.09 20.81
CA ASN A 186 -10.67 19.09 21.40
C ASN A 186 -11.37 20.00 20.37
N ASP A 187 -11.31 19.66 19.07
CA ASP A 187 -11.81 20.42 17.92
C ASP A 187 -11.04 21.72 17.60
N GLU A 188 -9.96 22.04 18.31
CA GLU A 188 -9.08 23.14 17.89
C GLU A 188 -8.35 22.79 16.59
N SER A 189 -8.11 23.79 15.76
CA SER A 189 -7.48 23.60 14.46
C SER A 189 -6.44 24.65 14.11
N PHE A 190 -5.49 24.23 13.29
CA PHE A 190 -4.45 25.05 12.69
C PHE A 190 -4.50 24.89 11.18
N HIS A 191 -4.35 25.98 10.43
CA HIS A 191 -4.27 25.93 8.97
C HIS A 191 -3.11 26.78 8.48
N ALA A 192 -2.36 26.26 7.52
CA ALA A 192 -1.28 26.96 6.84
C ALA A 192 -1.05 26.41 5.42
N GLU A 193 -0.42 27.21 4.56
CA GLU A 193 0.18 26.70 3.33
C GLU A 193 1.42 25.84 3.65
N GLY A 194 1.75 24.91 2.76
CA GLY A 194 2.85 23.99 2.98
C GLY A 194 3.74 23.79 1.76
N ARG A 195 4.92 23.22 2.01
CA ARG A 195 5.79 22.65 0.99
C ARG A 195 6.21 21.25 1.42
N ILE A 196 6.04 20.28 0.53
CA ILE A 196 6.49 18.91 0.77
C ILE A 196 8.01 18.90 0.82
N ALA A 197 8.58 18.56 1.97
CA ALA A 197 10.01 18.50 2.17
C ALA A 197 10.59 17.15 1.72
N HIS A 198 9.93 16.05 2.11
CA HIS A 198 10.31 14.69 1.75
C HIS A 198 9.12 13.75 1.92
N LEU A 199 9.15 12.63 1.20
CA LEU A 199 8.22 11.51 1.35
C LEU A 199 9.00 10.22 1.45
N ARG A 200 8.44 9.23 2.13
CA ARG A 200 9.01 7.88 2.20
C ARG A 200 7.94 6.85 2.57
N PRO A 201 8.18 5.55 2.30
CA PRO A 201 7.37 4.48 2.86
C PRO A 201 7.40 4.55 4.39
N PHE A 202 6.31 4.14 5.04
CA PHE A 202 6.17 4.21 6.48
C PHE A 202 5.54 2.92 7.03
N GLY A 203 6.33 2.13 7.78
CA GLY A 203 5.93 0.78 8.19
C GLY A 203 5.75 -0.18 7.02
N LYS A 204 5.13 -1.34 7.26
CA LYS A 204 4.86 -2.36 6.22
C LYS A 204 3.46 -2.29 5.60
N HIS A 205 2.54 -1.54 6.18
CA HIS A 205 1.11 -1.63 5.88
C HIS A 205 0.59 -0.66 4.81
N GLY A 206 1.33 -0.43 3.72
CA GLY A 206 0.83 0.41 2.62
C GLY A 206 0.60 1.88 3.02
N ARG A 207 1.42 2.40 3.94
CA ARG A 207 1.38 3.80 4.39
C ARG A 207 2.63 4.55 3.91
N ALA A 208 2.49 5.86 3.72
CA ALA A 208 3.59 6.77 3.46
C ALA A 208 3.63 7.85 4.53
N VAL A 209 4.82 8.38 4.80
CA VAL A 209 4.97 9.56 5.65
C VAL A 209 5.51 10.73 4.84
N VAL A 210 4.91 11.89 5.06
CA VAL A 210 5.13 13.12 4.33
C VAL A 210 5.62 14.18 5.32
N GLY A 211 6.85 14.64 5.13
CA GLY A 211 7.39 15.80 5.84
C GLY A 211 6.95 17.07 5.13
N ILE A 212 6.37 18.01 5.88
CA ILE A 212 5.80 19.25 5.34
C ILE A 212 6.40 20.44 6.09
N GLN A 213 6.92 21.41 5.33
CA GLN A 213 7.35 22.70 5.84
C GLN A 213 6.19 23.70 5.74
N PHE A 214 5.87 24.41 6.81
CA PHE A 214 4.86 25.47 6.76
C PHE A 214 5.41 26.71 6.04
N MET A 215 4.56 27.33 5.22
CA MET A 215 4.89 28.48 4.39
C MET A 215 3.99 29.66 4.76
N ASN A 216 4.48 30.88 4.53
CA ASN A 216 3.70 32.12 4.59
C ASN A 216 2.90 32.33 5.90
N LEU A 217 3.46 31.90 7.03
CA LEU A 217 2.79 32.03 8.33
C LEU A 217 2.66 33.51 8.74
N GLU A 218 1.43 33.95 8.98
CA GLU A 218 1.16 35.23 9.60
C GLU A 218 1.60 35.22 11.08
N ARG A 219 1.73 36.41 11.67
CA ARG A 219 2.12 36.55 13.08
C ARG A 219 1.14 35.82 14.03
N ALA A 220 -0.16 35.98 13.82
CA ALA A 220 -1.18 35.31 14.62
C ALA A 220 -1.13 33.77 14.48
N GLN A 221 -0.90 33.27 13.26
CA GLN A 221 -0.71 31.83 13.02
C GLN A 221 0.55 31.31 13.72
N SER A 222 1.64 32.07 13.68
CA SER A 222 2.91 31.72 14.33
C SER A 222 2.77 31.63 15.86
N GLU A 223 2.03 32.57 16.46
CA GLU A 223 1.74 32.58 17.91
C GLU A 223 0.85 31.39 18.31
N ARG A 224 -0.19 31.07 17.52
CA ARG A 224 -1.03 29.87 17.75
C ARG A 224 -0.25 28.57 17.58
N LEU A 225 0.60 28.47 16.56
CA LEU A 225 1.43 27.29 16.34
C LEU A 225 2.42 27.08 17.49
N PHE A 226 3.01 28.17 18.01
CA PHE A 226 3.87 28.10 19.19
C PHE A 226 3.13 27.52 20.40
N HIS A 227 1.89 27.97 20.64
CA HIS A 227 1.05 27.42 21.71
C HIS A 227 0.78 25.91 21.52
N PHE A 228 0.41 25.49 20.30
CA PHE A 228 0.18 24.06 20.02
C PHE A 228 1.43 23.19 20.18
N VAL A 229 2.60 23.69 19.78
CA VAL A 229 3.86 22.96 19.99
C VAL A 229 4.18 22.83 21.49
N ALA A 230 3.97 23.89 22.28
CA ALA A 230 4.22 23.87 23.71
C ALA A 230 3.27 22.91 24.47
N GLU A 231 2.00 22.87 24.08
CA GLU A 231 1.02 21.94 24.66
C GLU A 231 1.29 20.49 24.24
N ALA A 232 1.71 20.25 23.00
CA ALA A 232 2.15 18.92 22.55
C ALA A 232 3.41 18.46 23.29
N GLU A 233 4.36 19.36 23.55
CA GLU A 233 5.56 19.06 24.35
C GLU A 233 5.18 18.70 25.78
N ARG A 234 4.28 19.47 26.41
CA ARG A 234 3.74 19.18 27.74
C ARG A 234 3.10 17.78 27.80
N GLU A 235 2.27 17.45 26.80
CA GLU A 235 1.62 16.14 26.72
C GLU A 235 2.64 14.99 26.58
N ALA A 236 3.61 15.14 25.68
CA ALA A 236 4.65 14.14 25.49
C ALA A 236 5.50 13.93 26.77
N ILE A 237 5.84 15.01 27.49
CA ILE A 237 6.54 14.94 28.78
C ILE A 237 5.72 14.20 29.83
N TYR A 238 4.41 14.46 29.89
CA TYR A 238 3.49 13.80 30.81
C TYR A 238 3.40 12.30 30.51
N LEU A 239 3.20 11.92 29.25
CA LEU A 239 3.08 10.52 28.83
C LEU A 239 4.40 9.73 29.02
N CYS A 240 5.55 10.38 28.87
CA CYS A 240 6.85 9.77 29.13
C CYS A 240 7.25 9.74 30.61
N GLY A 241 6.48 10.34 31.52
CA GLY A 241 6.83 10.38 32.95
C GLY A 241 8.13 11.13 33.27
N ILE A 242 8.55 12.09 32.43
CA ILE A 242 9.85 12.79 32.53
C ILE A 242 9.85 13.79 33.70
N ASN A 243 8.68 14.25 34.17
CA ASN A 243 8.59 15.31 35.17
C ASN A 243 7.32 15.21 36.05
N ASP A 244 7.50 14.96 37.35
CA ASP A 244 6.41 14.88 38.36
C ASP A 244 5.62 16.20 38.54
N LYS A 245 6.11 17.31 37.99
CA LYS A 245 5.43 18.62 38.09
C LYS A 245 4.32 18.83 37.04
N VAL A 246 4.25 18.00 36.00
CA VAL A 246 3.19 18.10 34.99
C VAL A 246 2.00 17.27 35.45
N ALA A 247 0.99 17.93 36.04
CA ALA A 247 -0.23 17.28 36.49
C ALA A 247 -1.26 17.22 35.34
N GLY A 248 -1.43 16.04 34.76
CA GLY A 248 -2.53 15.69 33.85
C GLY A 248 -2.34 16.05 32.38
N HIS A 249 -3.19 15.46 31.54
CA HIS A 249 -3.24 15.67 30.09
C HIS A 249 -3.46 17.14 29.71
N SER A 250 -2.88 17.56 28.59
CA SER A 250 -3.18 18.83 27.92
C SER A 250 -4.63 18.82 27.41
N SER A 251 -5.31 19.97 27.49
CA SER A 251 -6.67 20.12 26.97
C SER A 251 -6.79 19.86 25.47
N LEU A 252 -5.71 20.01 24.70
CA LEU A 252 -5.69 19.69 23.27
C LEU A 252 -5.98 18.22 23.00
N PHE A 253 -5.56 17.33 23.89
CA PHE A 253 -5.61 15.88 23.71
C PHE A 253 -6.76 15.21 24.47
N ILE A 254 -7.68 16.00 25.05
CA ILE A 254 -8.89 15.47 25.68
C ILE A 254 -9.99 15.37 24.60
N PRO A 255 -10.44 14.15 24.22
CA PRO A 255 -11.37 13.98 23.11
C PRO A 255 -12.74 14.60 23.36
N GLY A 256 -13.24 15.38 22.40
CA GLY A 256 -14.63 15.82 22.36
C GLY A 256 -15.62 14.69 21.97
N ALA A 257 -16.92 14.95 22.06
CA ALA A 257 -17.97 13.97 21.75
C ALA A 257 -17.97 13.50 20.27
N LYS A 258 -17.44 14.31 19.34
CA LYS A 258 -17.29 13.94 17.92
C LYS A 258 -16.16 12.95 17.71
N GLU A 259 -15.03 13.17 18.36
CA GLU A 259 -13.84 12.32 18.23
C GLU A 259 -14.11 10.91 18.74
N ASN A 260 -14.79 10.79 19.89
CA ASN A 260 -15.18 9.50 20.45
C ASN A 260 -16.03 8.64 19.49
N LYS A 261 -16.95 9.26 18.74
CA LYS A 261 -17.77 8.54 17.75
C LYS A 261 -16.97 8.10 16.53
N LEU A 262 -16.00 8.90 16.11
CA LEU A 262 -15.17 8.62 14.93
C LEU A 262 -14.14 7.52 15.23
N VAL A 263 -13.45 7.59 16.38
CA VAL A 263 -12.54 6.54 16.86
C VAL A 263 -13.26 5.20 16.98
N GLN A 264 -14.46 5.16 17.57
CA GLN A 264 -15.26 3.93 17.67
C GLN A 264 -15.63 3.35 16.29
N ARG A 265 -15.93 4.19 15.30
CA ARG A 265 -16.26 3.75 13.94
C ARG A 265 -15.03 3.21 13.21
N GLU A 266 -13.88 3.85 13.35
CA GLU A 266 -12.62 3.39 12.76
C GLU A 266 -12.14 2.08 13.39
N ASP A 267 -12.22 1.95 14.71
CA ASP A 267 -11.90 0.72 15.43
C ASP A 267 -12.79 -0.44 14.99
N GLN A 268 -14.09 -0.21 14.76
CA GLN A 268 -15.01 -1.25 14.30
C GLN A 268 -14.70 -1.76 12.87
N VAL A 269 -14.18 -0.89 12.01
CA VAL A 269 -13.73 -1.25 10.65
C VAL A 269 -12.38 -1.99 10.70
N ARG A 270 -11.47 -1.61 11.60
CA ARG A 270 -10.12 -2.18 11.72
C ARG A 270 -10.09 -3.52 12.47
N ARG A 271 -10.96 -3.74 13.46
CA ARG A 271 -11.11 -5.03 14.18
C ARG A 271 -11.39 -6.23 13.27
N LYS A 272 -11.95 -5.98 12.09
CA LYS A 272 -12.33 -7.03 11.13
C LYS A 272 -11.18 -7.51 10.22
N ARG A 273 -9.96 -6.97 10.36
CA ARG A 273 -8.82 -7.24 9.44
C ARG A 273 -7.87 -8.37 9.88
N ALA A 274 -8.27 -9.25 10.79
CA ALA A 274 -7.35 -10.15 11.47
C ALA A 274 -7.59 -11.65 11.20
N ARG A 275 -7.05 -12.15 10.08
CA ARG A 275 -6.26 -13.39 9.91
C ARG A 275 -5.96 -13.62 8.41
N ARG A 276 -4.79 -13.20 7.95
CA ARG A 276 -4.40 -13.36 6.54
C ARG A 276 -3.70 -14.69 6.32
N SER A 277 -4.01 -15.38 5.23
CA SER A 277 -3.20 -16.52 4.78
C SER A 277 -1.83 -16.04 4.29
N PRO A 278 -0.77 -16.87 4.34
CA PRO A 278 0.55 -16.50 3.80
C PRO A 278 0.49 -16.08 2.33
N MET A 279 -0.34 -16.75 1.52
CA MET A 279 -0.55 -16.42 0.11
C MET A 279 -1.14 -15.01 -0.08
N LEU A 280 -2.15 -14.66 0.71
CA LEU A 280 -2.73 -13.32 0.70
C LEU A 280 -1.72 -12.27 1.16
N GLY A 281 -0.93 -12.58 2.19
CA GLY A 281 0.16 -11.72 2.66
C GLY A 281 1.16 -11.42 1.54
N GLY A 282 1.62 -12.44 0.81
CA GLY A 282 2.54 -12.27 -0.31
C GLY A 282 1.97 -11.43 -1.46
N VAL A 283 0.72 -11.66 -1.87
CA VAL A 283 0.07 -10.88 -2.93
C VAL A 283 -0.10 -9.40 -2.54
N LEU A 284 -0.47 -9.12 -1.29
CA LEU A 284 -0.56 -7.74 -0.78
C LEU A 284 0.82 -7.06 -0.69
N GLU A 285 1.86 -7.82 -0.35
CA GLU A 285 3.22 -7.29 -0.35
C GLU A 285 3.63 -6.81 -1.75
N ILE A 286 3.29 -7.55 -2.81
CA ILE A 286 3.56 -7.11 -4.19
C ILE A 286 2.78 -5.85 -4.55
N ALA A 287 1.54 -5.74 -4.08
CA ALA A 287 0.75 -4.52 -4.24
C ALA A 287 1.39 -3.31 -3.54
N HIS A 288 1.95 -3.50 -2.34
CA HIS A 288 2.68 -2.45 -1.63
C HIS A 288 4.02 -2.11 -2.32
N GLN A 289 4.78 -3.11 -2.79
CA GLN A 289 6.03 -2.91 -3.51
C GLN A 289 5.82 -2.09 -4.80
N ALA A 290 4.74 -2.34 -5.55
CA ALA A 290 4.40 -1.54 -6.72
C ALA A 290 4.22 -0.04 -6.37
N GLN A 291 3.61 0.26 -5.23
CA GLN A 291 3.43 1.62 -4.73
C GLN A 291 4.74 2.25 -4.22
N GLN A 292 5.55 1.47 -3.51
CA GLN A 292 6.88 1.88 -3.06
C GLN A 292 7.81 2.19 -4.25
N GLY A 293 7.85 1.31 -5.24
CA GLY A 293 8.65 1.47 -6.45
C GLY A 293 8.29 2.73 -7.22
N LEU A 294 6.99 3.02 -7.38
CA LEU A 294 6.53 4.27 -7.97
C LEU A 294 6.98 5.50 -7.18
N MET A 295 6.80 5.50 -5.87
CA MET A 295 7.22 6.63 -5.04
C MET A 295 8.73 6.84 -5.11
N PHE A 296 9.50 5.74 -5.13
CA PHE A 296 10.95 5.78 -5.29
C PHE A 296 11.34 6.39 -6.64
N MET A 297 10.76 5.91 -7.74
CA MET A 297 10.99 6.45 -9.09
C MET A 297 10.66 7.93 -9.23
N LYS A 298 9.67 8.45 -8.50
CA LYS A 298 9.28 9.86 -8.54
C LYS A 298 10.25 10.78 -7.81
N ASN A 299 10.90 10.29 -6.75
CA ASN A 299 11.67 11.13 -5.83
C ASN A 299 13.18 10.89 -5.90
N HIS A 300 13.62 9.87 -6.65
CA HIS A 300 15.03 9.49 -6.77
C HIS A 300 15.48 9.50 -8.24
N ARG A 301 16.80 9.49 -8.44
CA ARG A 301 17.44 9.54 -9.77
C ARG A 301 17.80 8.16 -10.34
N ARG A 302 17.20 7.09 -9.81
CA ARG A 302 17.47 5.71 -10.25
C ARG A 302 16.21 4.85 -10.19
N PHE A 303 16.15 3.82 -11.03
CA PHE A 303 15.06 2.86 -11.07
C PHE A 303 15.26 1.72 -10.04
N PRO A 304 14.22 1.29 -9.31
CA PRO A 304 14.33 0.20 -8.34
C PRO A 304 14.17 -1.17 -9.03
N GLU A 305 15.15 -1.53 -9.87
CA GLU A 305 15.10 -2.75 -10.71
C GLU A 305 14.91 -4.04 -9.90
N GLU A 306 15.69 -4.22 -8.82
CA GLU A 306 15.58 -5.39 -7.95
C GLU A 306 14.16 -5.57 -7.41
N MET A 307 13.51 -4.49 -6.95
CA MET A 307 12.15 -4.55 -6.42
C MET A 307 11.12 -4.98 -7.48
N LEU A 308 11.27 -4.54 -8.74
CA LEU A 308 10.38 -4.96 -9.82
C LEU A 308 10.48 -6.47 -10.04
N TYR A 309 11.70 -6.95 -10.15
CA TYR A 309 11.97 -8.34 -10.50
C TYR A 309 11.75 -9.30 -9.33
N ASP A 310 12.08 -8.92 -8.11
CA ASP A 310 11.70 -9.64 -6.88
C ASP A 310 10.18 -9.82 -6.82
N GLY A 311 9.42 -8.77 -7.19
CA GLY A 311 7.97 -8.85 -7.25
C GLY A 311 7.46 -9.80 -8.34
N ALA A 312 8.06 -9.79 -9.53
CA ALA A 312 7.75 -10.75 -10.58
C ALA A 312 8.07 -12.20 -10.15
N ASP A 313 9.24 -12.43 -9.55
CA ASP A 313 9.68 -13.73 -9.07
C ASP A 313 8.79 -14.26 -7.94
N ALA A 314 8.35 -13.39 -7.03
CA ALA A 314 7.43 -13.76 -5.96
C ALA A 314 6.04 -14.17 -6.48
N LEU A 315 5.51 -13.48 -7.51
CA LEU A 315 4.27 -13.89 -8.16
C LEU A 315 4.40 -15.28 -8.79
N LEU A 316 5.50 -15.52 -9.52
CA LEU A 316 5.79 -16.83 -10.14
C LEU A 316 5.96 -17.92 -9.09
N TYR A 317 6.68 -17.63 -8.00
CA TYR A 317 6.87 -18.55 -6.90
C TYR A 317 5.54 -18.93 -6.25
N MET A 318 4.71 -17.95 -5.86
CA MET A 318 3.40 -18.17 -5.23
C MET A 318 2.47 -18.98 -6.12
N LEU A 319 2.42 -18.65 -7.41
CA LEU A 319 1.67 -19.40 -8.42
C LEU A 319 2.12 -20.87 -8.51
N GLY A 320 3.43 -21.12 -8.44
CA GLY A 320 4.01 -22.47 -8.43
C GLY A 320 3.75 -23.26 -7.14
N GLN A 321 3.53 -22.60 -6.00
CA GLN A 321 3.21 -23.26 -4.73
C GLN A 321 1.76 -23.76 -4.69
N ASP A 322 0.80 -22.88 -5.00
CA ASP A 322 -0.62 -23.23 -5.04
C ASP A 322 -1.35 -22.26 -5.97
N ARG A 323 -1.54 -22.69 -7.22
CA ARG A 323 -2.25 -21.93 -8.26
C ARG A 323 -3.64 -21.46 -7.80
N LYS A 324 -4.41 -22.32 -7.12
CA LYS A 324 -5.80 -22.01 -6.77
C LYS A 324 -5.85 -21.00 -5.64
N ALA A 325 -5.04 -21.20 -4.60
CA ALA A 325 -4.92 -20.24 -3.51
C ALA A 325 -4.37 -18.90 -4.01
N PHE A 326 -3.44 -18.91 -4.97
CA PHE A 326 -2.91 -17.69 -5.59
C PHE A 326 -3.98 -16.91 -6.35
N LEU A 327 -4.73 -17.58 -7.26
CA LEU A 327 -5.84 -16.94 -7.99
C LEU A 327 -6.91 -16.40 -7.03
N TYR A 328 -7.19 -17.14 -5.95
CA TYR A 328 -8.09 -16.70 -4.91
C TYR A 328 -7.56 -15.45 -4.19
N ALA A 329 -6.28 -15.43 -3.80
CA ALA A 329 -5.62 -14.29 -3.16
C ALA A 329 -5.62 -13.03 -4.03
N LEU A 330 -5.47 -13.15 -5.35
CA LEU A 330 -5.56 -12.01 -6.28
C LEU A 330 -6.92 -11.29 -6.21
N ALA A 331 -8.01 -11.98 -5.85
CA ALA A 331 -9.34 -11.37 -5.73
C ALA A 331 -9.47 -10.41 -4.52
N PHE A 332 -8.57 -10.52 -3.53
CA PHE A 332 -8.56 -9.68 -2.33
C PHE A 332 -7.97 -8.30 -2.56
N LEU A 333 -7.32 -8.08 -3.71
CA LEU A 333 -6.78 -6.78 -4.11
C LEU A 333 -7.87 -5.74 -4.44
N ARG A 334 -9.15 -6.01 -4.17
CA ARG A 334 -10.23 -5.05 -4.44
C ARG A 334 -10.10 -3.73 -3.66
N ASP A 335 -9.41 -3.78 -2.53
CA ASP A 335 -9.19 -2.63 -1.64
C ASP A 335 -7.98 -1.81 -2.03
N GLU A 336 -7.09 -2.41 -2.81
CA GLU A 336 -5.94 -1.71 -3.34
C GLU A 336 -6.40 -0.71 -4.40
N PRO A 337 -5.63 0.38 -4.61
CA PRO A 337 -5.92 1.33 -5.67
C PRO A 337 -6.11 0.63 -7.00
N GLY A 338 -7.09 1.06 -7.80
CA GLY A 338 -7.48 0.34 -9.02
C GLY A 338 -6.33 0.12 -10.02
N TRP A 339 -5.31 0.98 -10.02
CA TRP A 339 -4.11 0.80 -10.84
C TRP A 339 -3.16 -0.27 -10.29
N VAL A 340 -3.03 -0.41 -8.96
CA VAL A 340 -2.23 -1.45 -8.28
C VAL A 340 -2.90 -2.80 -8.48
N ARG A 341 -4.19 -2.88 -8.13
CA ARG A 341 -5.01 -4.08 -8.32
C ARG A 341 -4.90 -4.59 -9.75
N HIS A 342 -5.10 -3.71 -10.73
CA HIS A 342 -5.01 -4.08 -12.15
C HIS A 342 -3.62 -4.57 -12.52
N ALA A 343 -2.55 -3.90 -12.06
CA ALA A 343 -1.17 -4.33 -12.33
C ALA A 343 -0.91 -5.75 -11.83
N VAL A 344 -1.20 -6.02 -10.56
CA VAL A 344 -0.88 -7.31 -9.92
C VAL A 344 -1.78 -8.43 -10.43
N GLN A 345 -3.09 -8.18 -10.60
CA GLN A 345 -4.02 -9.19 -11.13
C GLN A 345 -3.68 -9.58 -12.57
N VAL A 346 -3.44 -8.60 -13.45
CA VAL A 346 -3.09 -8.89 -14.85
C VAL A 346 -1.74 -9.58 -14.94
N ALA A 347 -0.74 -9.15 -14.15
CA ALA A 347 0.57 -9.79 -14.11
C ALA A 347 0.49 -11.25 -13.62
N GLY A 348 -0.28 -11.51 -12.56
CA GLY A 348 -0.50 -12.87 -12.05
C GLY A 348 -1.26 -13.78 -13.02
N GLN A 349 -2.29 -13.26 -13.70
CA GLN A 349 -3.03 -14.00 -14.73
C GLN A 349 -2.20 -14.25 -16.00
N LEU A 350 -1.34 -13.29 -16.37
CA LEU A 350 -0.40 -13.47 -17.47
C LEU A 350 0.63 -14.56 -17.14
N ALA A 351 1.19 -14.53 -15.92
CA ALA A 351 2.08 -15.58 -15.44
C ALA A 351 1.44 -16.97 -15.51
N ASP A 352 0.19 -17.07 -15.05
CA ASP A 352 -0.60 -18.31 -15.05
C ASP A 352 -0.77 -18.88 -16.46
N LEU A 353 -1.25 -18.07 -17.41
CA LEU A 353 -1.44 -18.54 -18.79
C LEU A 353 -0.12 -18.87 -19.50
N LEU A 354 0.94 -18.08 -19.29
CA LEU A 354 2.23 -18.34 -19.92
C LEU A 354 2.88 -19.63 -19.39
N LEU A 355 2.83 -19.89 -18.09
CA LEU A 355 3.38 -21.13 -17.52
C LEU A 355 2.56 -22.37 -17.89
N LEU A 356 1.26 -22.22 -18.16
CA LEU A 356 0.43 -23.31 -18.70
C LEU A 356 0.77 -23.62 -20.17
N ARG A 357 1.19 -22.61 -20.95
CA ARG A 357 1.69 -22.81 -22.33
C ARG A 357 3.07 -23.45 -22.34
N ASP A 358 3.99 -22.92 -21.54
CA ASP A 358 5.35 -23.44 -21.39
C ASP A 358 5.89 -23.17 -19.97
N PRO A 359 5.95 -24.20 -19.11
CA PRO A 359 6.48 -24.08 -17.74
C PRO A 359 7.94 -23.65 -17.65
N HIS A 360 8.70 -23.71 -18.74
CA HIS A 360 10.13 -23.43 -18.79
C HIS A 360 10.49 -22.19 -19.60
N ALA A 361 9.50 -21.42 -20.08
CA ALA A 361 9.75 -20.24 -20.89
C ALA A 361 10.52 -19.16 -20.10
N PRO A 362 11.77 -18.84 -20.47
CA PRO A 362 12.57 -17.85 -19.74
C PRO A 362 11.99 -16.42 -19.84
N GLN A 363 11.12 -16.17 -20.82
CA GLN A 363 10.53 -14.85 -21.07
C GLN A 363 9.38 -14.50 -20.12
N VAL A 364 8.85 -15.46 -19.35
CA VAL A 364 7.69 -15.21 -18.46
C VAL A 364 8.01 -14.14 -17.42
N ARG A 365 9.20 -14.22 -16.82
CA ARG A 365 9.66 -13.24 -15.83
C ARG A 365 9.65 -11.81 -16.38
N GLU A 366 10.18 -11.62 -17.58
CA GLU A 366 10.20 -10.33 -18.28
C GLU A 366 8.80 -9.83 -18.62
N ALA A 367 7.91 -10.73 -19.07
CA ALA A 367 6.53 -10.39 -19.39
C ALA A 367 5.73 -9.94 -18.15
N VAL A 368 5.93 -10.62 -17.03
CA VAL A 368 5.33 -10.28 -15.73
C VAL A 368 5.85 -8.94 -15.23
N ALA A 369 7.17 -8.73 -15.27
CA ALA A 369 7.80 -7.46 -14.90
C ALA A 369 7.26 -6.28 -15.75
N GLY A 370 7.21 -6.44 -17.08
CA GLY A 370 6.64 -5.44 -17.98
C GLY A 370 5.17 -5.14 -17.67
N THR A 371 4.39 -6.15 -17.29
CA THR A 371 2.96 -6.00 -16.96
C THR A 371 2.75 -5.26 -15.64
N LEU A 372 3.54 -5.58 -14.60
CA LEU A 372 3.53 -4.86 -13.32
C LEU A 372 3.85 -3.38 -13.53
N LEU A 373 4.91 -3.12 -14.30
CA LEU A 373 5.44 -1.77 -14.53
C LEU A 373 4.53 -0.92 -15.43
N HIS A 374 3.92 -1.50 -16.46
CA HIS A 374 3.11 -0.80 -17.46
C HIS A 374 2.02 0.10 -16.83
N THR A 375 1.35 -0.39 -15.78
CA THR A 375 0.24 0.35 -15.16
C THR A 375 0.73 1.49 -14.24
N LEU A 376 1.99 1.48 -13.81
CA LEU A 376 2.60 2.52 -12.96
C LEU A 376 2.68 3.87 -13.66
N GLY A 377 2.61 3.89 -15.00
CA GLY A 377 2.56 5.13 -15.77
C GLY A 377 1.34 6.00 -15.46
N LYS A 378 0.20 5.41 -15.07
CA LYS A 378 -1.05 6.16 -14.83
C LYS A 378 -0.88 7.14 -13.65
N PRO A 379 -0.39 6.69 -12.48
CA PRO A 379 0.03 7.54 -11.38
C PRO A 379 0.93 8.73 -11.75
N LEU A 380 1.83 8.57 -12.72
CA LEU A 380 2.77 9.63 -13.13
C LEU A 380 2.08 10.80 -13.84
N LEU A 381 0.84 10.63 -14.28
CA LEU A 381 0.04 11.67 -14.92
C LEU A 381 -0.73 12.56 -13.94
N ILE A 382 -0.71 12.24 -12.63
CA ILE A 382 -1.46 13.02 -11.64
C ILE A 382 -0.98 14.47 -11.64
N SER A 383 -1.93 15.38 -11.83
CA SER A 383 -1.73 16.81 -12.02
C SER A 383 -3.05 17.56 -11.78
N GLU A 384 -3.07 18.88 -11.84
CA GLU A 384 -4.33 19.64 -11.74
C GLU A 384 -5.38 19.23 -12.80
N ALA A 385 -4.93 18.82 -13.99
CA ALA A 385 -5.81 18.36 -15.07
C ALA A 385 -6.32 16.92 -14.85
N LEU A 386 -5.59 16.11 -14.09
CA LEU A 386 -5.95 14.74 -13.69
C LEU A 386 -5.65 14.56 -12.19
N PRO A 387 -6.46 15.13 -11.30
CA PRO A 387 -6.10 15.22 -9.88
C PRO A 387 -6.23 13.90 -9.13
N SER A 388 -6.96 12.92 -9.70
CA SER A 388 -7.09 11.60 -9.10
C SER A 388 -7.35 10.51 -10.15
N LEU A 389 -7.00 9.27 -9.79
CA LEU A 389 -7.28 8.07 -10.57
C LEU A 389 -8.59 7.40 -10.15
N LYS A 390 -9.60 8.19 -9.79
CA LYS A 390 -10.91 7.68 -9.35
C LYS A 390 -11.62 6.94 -10.50
N PRO A 391 -12.55 6.02 -10.19
CA PRO A 391 -13.30 5.31 -11.21
C PRO A 391 -13.98 6.28 -12.18
N HIS A 392 -14.56 7.38 -11.71
CA HIS A 392 -15.32 8.32 -12.53
C HIS A 392 -14.43 9.43 -13.12
N MET A 393 -14.04 9.28 -14.39
CA MET A 393 -13.25 10.28 -15.12
C MET A 393 -14.06 11.00 -16.19
N LYS A 394 -13.84 12.32 -16.31
CA LYS A 394 -14.35 13.15 -17.42
C LYS A 394 -13.68 12.74 -18.74
N PRO A 395 -14.31 12.97 -19.91
CA PRO A 395 -13.72 12.59 -21.21
C PRO A 395 -12.30 13.10 -21.43
N HIS A 396 -12.00 14.36 -21.09
CA HIS A 396 -10.64 14.91 -21.21
C HIS A 396 -9.62 14.21 -20.30
N GLN A 397 -10.02 13.82 -19.08
CA GLN A 397 -9.17 13.06 -18.16
C GLN A 397 -8.80 11.69 -18.74
N LYS A 398 -9.74 11.05 -19.44
CA LYS A 398 -9.48 9.78 -20.15
C LYS A 398 -8.47 9.94 -21.28
N GLU A 399 -8.54 11.04 -22.03
CA GLU A 399 -7.55 11.33 -23.07
C GLU A 399 -6.16 11.58 -22.49
N ILE A 400 -6.05 12.33 -21.39
CA ILE A 400 -4.77 12.50 -20.65
C ILE A 400 -4.24 11.13 -20.22
N LEU A 401 -5.10 10.25 -19.69
CA LEU A 401 -4.71 8.93 -19.20
C LEU A 401 -4.10 8.03 -20.29
N LYS A 402 -4.42 8.23 -21.57
CA LYS A 402 -3.79 7.48 -22.68
C LYS A 402 -2.28 7.78 -22.78
N GLY A 403 -1.83 8.95 -22.34
CA GLY A 403 -0.42 9.35 -22.32
C GLY A 403 0.45 8.62 -21.30
N HIS A 404 -0.10 7.67 -20.51
CA HIS A 404 0.63 7.05 -19.41
C HIS A 404 1.80 6.18 -19.87
N VAL A 405 1.67 5.53 -21.03
CA VAL A 405 2.75 4.71 -21.61
C VAL A 405 3.93 5.60 -21.97
N THR A 406 3.69 6.68 -22.72
CA THR A 406 4.73 7.65 -23.10
C THR A 406 5.37 8.32 -21.89
N THR A 407 4.58 8.63 -20.87
CA THR A 407 5.06 9.24 -19.62
C THR A 407 5.95 8.28 -18.84
N LEU A 408 5.55 7.00 -18.75
CA LEU A 408 6.33 5.96 -18.12
C LEU A 408 7.68 5.75 -18.82
N LEU A 409 7.68 5.56 -20.14
CA LEU A 409 8.91 5.34 -20.91
C LEU A 409 9.88 6.51 -20.73
N ARG A 410 9.40 7.76 -20.85
CA ARG A 410 10.23 8.95 -20.60
C ARG A 410 10.81 8.97 -19.18
N GLN A 411 10.04 8.55 -18.18
CA GLN A 411 10.52 8.47 -16.81
C GLN A 411 11.62 7.40 -16.67
N LEU A 412 11.44 6.23 -17.28
CA LEU A 412 12.45 5.16 -17.26
C LEU A 412 13.75 5.60 -17.96
N ASP A 413 13.64 6.25 -19.12
CA ASP A 413 14.78 6.83 -19.84
C ASP A 413 15.52 7.86 -18.97
N ALA A 414 14.78 8.75 -18.29
CA ALA A 414 15.35 9.76 -17.39
C ALA A 414 16.03 9.15 -16.15
N LEU A 415 15.61 7.95 -15.74
CA LEU A 415 16.23 7.17 -14.65
C LEU A 415 17.39 6.31 -15.15
N GLY A 416 17.66 6.29 -16.46
CA GLY A 416 18.75 5.53 -17.09
C GLY A 416 18.57 4.01 -17.04
N TRP A 417 17.33 3.52 -16.99
CA TRP A 417 17.03 2.09 -16.97
C TRP A 417 16.47 1.62 -18.31
N GLU A 418 16.99 0.49 -18.79
CA GLU A 418 16.64 -0.11 -20.07
C GLU A 418 15.97 -1.48 -19.86
N PRO A 419 14.69 -1.65 -20.22
CA PRO A 419 14.01 -2.94 -20.12
C PRO A 419 14.55 -3.95 -21.13
N GLY A 420 14.51 -5.24 -20.77
CA GLY A 420 14.71 -6.34 -21.72
C GLY A 420 13.66 -6.34 -22.84
N PRO A 421 13.91 -7.00 -24.00
CA PRO A 421 13.04 -6.92 -25.17
C PRO A 421 11.58 -7.32 -24.90
N THR A 422 11.37 -8.38 -24.13
CA THR A 422 10.02 -8.85 -23.76
C THR A 422 9.31 -7.87 -22.82
N CYS A 423 10.01 -7.35 -21.81
CA CYS A 423 9.47 -6.33 -20.91
C CYS A 423 9.09 -5.07 -21.71
N ARG A 424 9.98 -4.61 -22.59
CA ARG A 424 9.77 -3.46 -23.47
C ARG A 424 8.53 -3.63 -24.37
N ASP A 425 8.36 -4.79 -24.99
CA ASP A 425 7.20 -5.08 -25.85
C ASP A 425 5.87 -4.92 -25.09
N VAL A 426 5.79 -5.46 -23.87
CA VAL A 426 4.61 -5.29 -23.01
C VAL A 426 4.40 -3.83 -22.60
N LEU A 427 5.47 -3.14 -22.18
CA LEU A 427 5.40 -1.74 -21.76
C LEU A 427 4.82 -0.85 -22.85
N GLU A 428 5.32 -0.99 -24.07
CA GLU A 428 4.94 -0.18 -25.22
C GLU A 428 3.56 -0.56 -25.77
N ASN A 429 3.24 -1.85 -25.84
CA ASN A 429 2.16 -2.33 -26.70
C ASN A 429 0.96 -2.95 -25.94
N ALA A 430 0.97 -3.08 -24.61
CA ALA A 430 -0.12 -3.77 -23.89
C ALA A 430 -1.50 -3.06 -23.97
N ASN A 431 -1.58 -1.82 -24.47
CA ASN A 431 -2.86 -1.14 -24.74
C ASN A 431 -3.25 -1.14 -26.22
N GLU A 432 -2.40 -1.69 -27.09
CA GLU A 432 -2.66 -1.86 -28.52
C GLU A 432 -3.73 -2.93 -28.77
N ARG A 433 -4.34 -2.85 -29.95
CA ARG A 433 -5.48 -3.69 -30.35
C ARG A 433 -5.38 -4.06 -31.82
N LEU A 434 -5.95 -5.20 -32.18
CA LEU A 434 -5.84 -5.75 -33.54
C LEU A 434 -6.35 -4.80 -34.63
N ASP A 435 -7.34 -3.96 -34.32
CA ASP A 435 -7.95 -3.00 -35.26
C ASP A 435 -7.16 -1.69 -35.42
N GLY A 436 -6.19 -1.41 -34.54
CA GLY A 436 -5.48 -0.13 -34.43
C GLY A 436 -6.19 0.91 -33.57
N SER A 437 -7.29 0.57 -32.88
CA SER A 437 -7.98 1.49 -31.95
C SER A 437 -7.26 1.65 -30.60
N GLY A 438 -6.17 0.91 -30.41
CA GLY A 438 -5.29 0.97 -29.25
C GLY A 438 -4.38 2.21 -29.23
N TYR A 439 -3.45 2.22 -28.28
CA TYR A 439 -2.50 3.32 -28.08
C TYR A 439 -1.22 2.77 -27.40
N PRO A 440 -0.06 3.47 -27.48
CA PRO A 440 0.13 4.82 -27.99
C PRO A 440 0.34 4.96 -29.52
N ALA A 441 0.77 3.90 -30.21
CA ALA A 441 1.16 3.92 -31.62
C ALA A 441 0.03 3.55 -32.57
N GLY A 442 -1.05 2.90 -32.09
CA GLY A 442 -2.17 2.48 -32.93
C GLY A 442 -1.81 1.30 -33.84
N LYS A 443 -0.89 0.45 -33.37
CA LYS A 443 -0.43 -0.76 -34.07
C LYS A 443 -1.59 -1.70 -34.37
N ARG A 444 -1.51 -2.41 -35.48
CA ARG A 444 -2.53 -3.36 -35.97
C ARG A 444 -2.01 -4.79 -35.92
N GLY A 445 -2.91 -5.77 -36.04
CA GLY A 445 -2.66 -7.18 -35.71
C GLY A 445 -1.28 -7.76 -36.02
N ASP A 446 -0.77 -7.61 -37.25
CA ASP A 446 0.52 -8.15 -37.70
C ASP A 446 1.75 -7.45 -37.08
N GLU A 447 1.57 -6.26 -36.50
CA GLU A 447 2.59 -5.51 -35.77
C GLU A 447 2.62 -5.87 -34.27
N LEU A 448 1.69 -6.70 -33.80
CA LEU A 448 1.55 -7.10 -32.39
C LEU A 448 2.06 -8.52 -32.18
N SER A 449 2.85 -8.72 -31.12
CA SER A 449 3.30 -10.05 -30.72
C SER A 449 2.15 -10.87 -30.13
N GLU A 450 2.28 -12.19 -30.14
CA GLU A 450 1.32 -13.09 -29.47
C GLU A 450 1.18 -12.78 -27.97
N LEU A 451 2.28 -12.35 -27.34
CA LEU A 451 2.30 -11.91 -25.95
C LEU A 451 1.44 -10.66 -25.73
N VAL A 452 1.51 -9.69 -26.65
CA VAL A 452 0.71 -8.48 -26.60
C VAL A 452 -0.77 -8.77 -26.83
N CYS A 453 -1.10 -9.68 -27.76
CA CYS A 453 -2.47 -10.16 -27.95
C CYS A 453 -3.02 -10.81 -26.67
N LEU A 454 -2.21 -11.65 -26.02
CA LEU A 454 -2.54 -12.29 -24.74
C LEU A 454 -2.81 -11.27 -23.64
N VAL A 455 -1.88 -10.36 -23.36
CA VAL A 455 -2.03 -9.38 -22.28
C VAL A 455 -3.19 -8.41 -22.55
N SER A 456 -3.47 -8.05 -23.82
CA SER A 456 -4.58 -7.17 -24.18
C SER A 456 -5.94 -7.79 -23.82
N VAL A 457 -6.13 -9.10 -24.06
CA VAL A 457 -7.34 -9.84 -23.67
C VAL A 457 -7.48 -9.93 -22.14
N ILE A 458 -6.41 -10.28 -21.43
CA ILE A 458 -6.42 -10.35 -19.95
C ILE A 458 -6.80 -8.99 -19.37
N LYS A 459 -6.17 -7.91 -19.86
CA LYS A 459 -6.42 -6.53 -19.40
C LYS A 459 -7.86 -6.09 -19.64
N VAL A 460 -8.43 -6.35 -20.81
CA VAL A 460 -9.81 -5.94 -21.08
C VAL A 460 -10.81 -6.72 -20.23
N ILE A 461 -10.60 -8.03 -20.03
CA ILE A 461 -11.46 -8.83 -19.14
C ILE A 461 -11.37 -8.30 -17.72
N ASN A 462 -10.15 -8.12 -17.17
CA ASN A 462 -9.95 -7.54 -15.83
C ASN A 462 -10.58 -6.13 -15.71
N LYS A 463 -10.52 -5.32 -16.75
CA LYS A 463 -11.15 -3.99 -16.74
C LYS A 463 -12.69 -4.08 -16.70
N LEU A 464 -13.28 -5.03 -17.42
CA LEU A 464 -14.73 -5.19 -17.53
C LEU A 464 -15.35 -5.80 -16.27
N THR A 465 -14.61 -6.66 -15.55
CA THR A 465 -15.07 -7.33 -14.32
C THR A 465 -14.89 -6.49 -13.05
N HIS A 466 -14.49 -5.22 -13.20
CA HIS A 466 -14.31 -4.29 -12.11
C HIS A 466 -14.92 -2.92 -12.44
N GLU A 467 -15.20 -2.11 -11.42
CA GLU A 467 -15.78 -0.78 -11.63
C GLU A 467 -14.79 0.11 -12.38
N CYS A 468 -15.25 0.72 -13.46
CA CYS A 468 -14.42 1.61 -14.27
C CYS A 468 -15.30 2.66 -14.94
N ASN A 469 -14.96 3.95 -14.80
CA ASN A 469 -15.66 5.06 -15.45
C ASN A 469 -17.14 5.18 -15.10
N GLY A 470 -17.51 4.84 -13.86
CA GLY A 470 -18.90 4.81 -13.40
C GLY A 470 -19.75 3.71 -14.03
N VAL A 471 -19.12 2.75 -14.69
CA VAL A 471 -19.77 1.53 -15.18
C VAL A 471 -19.58 0.46 -14.12
N ALA A 472 -20.70 -0.14 -13.72
CA ALA A 472 -20.71 -1.26 -12.79
C ALA A 472 -19.91 -2.46 -13.36
N PRO A 473 -19.24 -3.25 -12.49
CA PRO A 473 -18.60 -4.50 -12.89
C PRO A 473 -19.54 -5.40 -13.68
N ARG A 474 -19.04 -6.02 -14.75
CA ARG A 474 -19.75 -7.07 -15.47
C ARG A 474 -19.49 -8.42 -14.82
N ALA A 475 -20.47 -9.31 -14.85
CA ALA A 475 -20.23 -10.71 -14.56
C ALA A 475 -19.24 -11.30 -15.60
N PRO A 476 -18.43 -12.32 -15.24
CA PRO A 476 -17.43 -12.89 -16.14
C PRO A 476 -17.98 -13.27 -17.51
N LEU A 477 -19.14 -13.95 -17.56
CA LEU A 477 -19.79 -14.33 -18.82
C LEU A 477 -20.13 -13.11 -19.70
N ASP A 478 -20.61 -12.02 -19.12
CA ASP A 478 -20.93 -10.80 -19.86
C ASP A 478 -19.67 -10.08 -20.36
N ALA A 479 -18.59 -10.14 -19.59
CA ALA A 479 -17.28 -9.65 -20.03
C ALA A 479 -16.77 -10.45 -21.23
N TYR A 480 -16.86 -11.79 -21.18
CA TYR A 480 -16.45 -12.66 -22.29
C TYR A 480 -17.26 -12.40 -23.55
N ARG A 481 -18.59 -12.28 -23.43
CA ARG A 481 -19.47 -11.93 -24.56
C ARG A 481 -19.07 -10.58 -25.18
N TRP A 482 -18.81 -9.58 -24.33
CA TRP A 482 -18.40 -8.26 -24.80
C TRP A 482 -17.10 -8.29 -25.63
N VAL A 483 -16.13 -9.12 -25.22
CA VAL A 483 -14.87 -9.31 -25.95
C VAL A 483 -15.10 -10.13 -27.23
N ASN A 484 -15.88 -11.21 -27.16
CA ASN A 484 -16.21 -12.05 -28.31
C ASN A 484 -16.93 -11.27 -29.42
N ASP A 485 -17.74 -10.27 -29.06
CA ASP A 485 -18.47 -9.40 -30.00
C ASP A 485 -17.57 -8.33 -30.65
N ARG A 486 -16.24 -8.34 -30.38
CA ARG A 486 -15.24 -7.42 -30.94
C ARG A 486 -14.00 -8.16 -31.46
N PRO A 487 -14.16 -9.14 -32.38
CA PRO A 487 -13.05 -9.90 -32.92
C PRO A 487 -12.05 -9.04 -33.72
N GLU A 488 -12.48 -7.87 -34.19
CA GLU A 488 -11.60 -6.89 -34.84
C GLU A 488 -10.59 -6.26 -33.86
N ALA A 489 -10.91 -6.18 -32.57
CA ALA A 489 -10.07 -5.55 -31.57
C ALA A 489 -9.29 -6.55 -30.70
N TYR A 490 -9.85 -7.74 -30.46
CA TYR A 490 -9.31 -8.74 -29.54
C TYR A 490 -9.24 -10.12 -30.17
N ASP A 491 -8.14 -10.83 -29.90
CA ASP A 491 -7.91 -12.16 -30.44
C ASP A 491 -8.89 -13.18 -29.86
N LYS A 492 -9.65 -13.84 -30.75
CA LYS A 492 -10.66 -14.82 -30.36
C LYS A 492 -10.07 -16.13 -29.84
N THR A 493 -8.92 -16.55 -30.36
CA THR A 493 -8.23 -17.76 -29.91
C THR A 493 -7.76 -17.57 -28.47
N VAL A 494 -7.17 -16.42 -28.16
CA VAL A 494 -6.77 -16.04 -26.80
C VAL A 494 -7.99 -15.97 -25.86
N LEU A 495 -9.12 -15.42 -26.31
CA LEU A 495 -10.34 -15.40 -25.50
C LEU A 495 -10.83 -16.82 -25.18
N VAL A 496 -10.86 -17.71 -26.18
CA VAL A 496 -11.28 -19.11 -25.98
C VAL A 496 -10.36 -19.81 -24.99
N GLU A 497 -9.05 -19.64 -25.13
CA GLU A 497 -8.06 -20.15 -24.18
C GLU A 497 -8.29 -19.60 -22.76
N TYR A 498 -8.53 -18.29 -22.61
CA TYR A 498 -8.84 -17.69 -21.32
C TYR A 498 -10.08 -18.34 -20.68
N ILE A 499 -11.16 -18.54 -21.45
CA ILE A 499 -12.39 -19.16 -20.96
C ILE A 499 -12.17 -20.63 -20.58
N GLN A 500 -11.36 -21.37 -21.33
CA GLN A 500 -11.03 -22.76 -21.01
C GLN A 500 -10.30 -22.88 -19.66
N HIS A 501 -9.43 -21.92 -19.33
CA HIS A 501 -8.62 -21.96 -18.11
C HIS A 501 -9.33 -21.42 -16.87
N TYR A 502 -10.17 -20.39 -17.01
CA TYR A 502 -10.83 -19.73 -15.89
C TYR A 502 -12.31 -20.07 -15.75
N GLY A 503 -12.92 -20.65 -16.79
CA GLY A 503 -14.33 -21.02 -16.80
C GLY A 503 -15.27 -19.82 -16.67
N LEU A 504 -16.56 -20.14 -16.44
CA LEU A 504 -17.62 -19.15 -16.25
C LEU A 504 -17.73 -18.65 -14.80
N TYR A 505 -17.13 -19.40 -13.87
CA TYR A 505 -17.17 -19.17 -12.43
C TYR A 505 -15.75 -19.08 -11.85
N PRO A 506 -14.94 -18.10 -12.29
CA PRO A 506 -13.54 -18.04 -11.92
C PRO A 506 -13.35 -17.93 -10.40
N ILE A 507 -12.29 -18.58 -9.89
CA ILE A 507 -11.87 -18.51 -8.49
C ILE A 507 -11.76 -17.04 -8.05
N GLY A 508 -12.25 -16.75 -6.85
CA GLY A 508 -12.33 -15.39 -6.31
C GLY A 508 -13.60 -14.61 -6.68
N SER A 509 -14.48 -15.18 -7.50
CA SER A 509 -15.79 -14.57 -7.79
C SER A 509 -16.78 -14.80 -6.64
N LEU A 510 -17.68 -13.83 -6.42
CA LEU A 510 -18.78 -13.97 -5.48
C LEU A 510 -19.97 -14.65 -6.15
N ALA A 511 -20.32 -15.85 -5.71
CA ALA A 511 -21.48 -16.59 -6.18
C ALA A 511 -22.72 -16.34 -5.30
N LYS A 512 -23.88 -16.31 -5.93
CA LYS A 512 -25.20 -16.33 -5.28
C LYS A 512 -25.84 -17.70 -5.46
N PHE A 513 -26.40 -18.22 -4.36
CA PHE A 513 -27.12 -19.49 -4.34
C PHE A 513 -28.61 -19.27 -4.04
N SER A 514 -29.45 -20.18 -4.53
CA SER A 514 -30.92 -20.08 -4.45
C SER A 514 -31.47 -20.13 -3.02
N GLY A 515 -30.68 -20.63 -2.06
CA GLY A 515 -31.01 -20.56 -0.62
C GLY A 515 -30.78 -19.17 -0.01
N GLY A 516 -30.41 -18.17 -0.81
CA GLY A 516 -30.13 -16.81 -0.36
C GLY A 516 -28.71 -16.63 0.19
N PHE A 517 -27.81 -17.59 -0.01
CA PHE A 517 -26.43 -17.51 0.44
C PHE A 517 -25.53 -16.84 -0.60
N LEU A 518 -24.57 -16.07 -0.10
CA LEU A 518 -23.45 -15.53 -0.86
C LEU A 518 -22.17 -16.24 -0.44
N ALA A 519 -21.39 -16.71 -1.42
CA ALA A 519 -20.17 -17.45 -1.15
C ALA A 519 -19.07 -17.15 -2.17
N TRP A 520 -17.83 -17.00 -1.71
CA TRP A 520 -16.67 -16.82 -2.57
C TRP A 520 -16.22 -18.15 -3.14
N ILE A 521 -15.99 -18.21 -4.45
CA ILE A 521 -15.49 -19.43 -5.10
C ILE A 521 -14.01 -19.61 -4.77
N MET A 522 -13.67 -20.72 -4.12
CA MET A 522 -12.30 -21.06 -3.74
C MET A 522 -11.69 -22.08 -4.73
N ASP A 523 -12.52 -22.96 -5.28
CA ASP A 523 -12.09 -23.99 -6.21
C ASP A 523 -13.19 -24.37 -7.22
N VAL A 524 -12.77 -24.84 -8.39
CA VAL A 524 -13.62 -25.36 -9.47
C VAL A 524 -13.15 -26.75 -9.91
N ASP A 525 -14.10 -27.58 -10.35
CA ASP A 525 -13.82 -28.90 -10.91
C ASP A 525 -13.30 -28.83 -12.35
N ALA A 526 -12.98 -30.00 -12.94
CA ALA A 526 -12.51 -30.10 -14.32
C ALA A 526 -13.53 -29.63 -15.38
N LYS A 527 -14.80 -29.40 -15.00
CA LYS A 527 -15.85 -28.85 -15.86
C LYS A 527 -16.02 -27.34 -15.66
N GLY A 528 -15.22 -26.72 -14.79
CA GLY A 528 -15.32 -25.30 -14.45
C GLY A 528 -16.47 -24.97 -13.51
N MET A 529 -17.05 -25.96 -12.82
CA MET A 529 -18.11 -25.76 -11.84
C MET A 529 -17.52 -25.58 -10.44
N PRO A 530 -18.05 -24.65 -9.61
CA PRO A 530 -17.57 -24.50 -8.23
C PRO A 530 -17.66 -25.83 -7.46
N CYS A 531 -16.56 -26.22 -6.82
CA CYS A 531 -16.49 -27.42 -5.98
C CYS A 531 -16.09 -27.11 -4.54
N GLN A 532 -15.58 -25.91 -4.27
CA GLN A 532 -15.34 -25.39 -2.93
C GLN A 532 -15.69 -23.89 -2.88
N VAL A 533 -16.41 -23.47 -1.83
CA VAL A 533 -16.79 -22.07 -1.62
C VAL A 533 -16.65 -21.67 -0.15
N ASN A 534 -16.31 -20.40 0.13
CA ASN A 534 -16.44 -19.81 1.46
C ASN A 534 -17.75 -19.03 1.57
N VAL A 535 -18.70 -19.53 2.35
CA VAL A 535 -19.99 -18.88 2.60
C VAL A 535 -19.79 -17.72 3.57
N ILE A 536 -20.17 -16.53 3.14
CA ILE A 536 -19.93 -15.30 3.91
C ILE A 536 -21.19 -14.62 4.44
N LYS A 537 -22.34 -14.87 3.82
CA LYS A 537 -23.59 -14.19 4.19
C LYS A 537 -24.82 -14.97 3.77
N ASN A 538 -25.87 -14.88 4.56
CA ASN A 538 -27.22 -15.24 4.15
C ASN A 538 -28.08 -13.96 4.03
N LEU A 539 -28.69 -13.74 2.87
CA LEU A 539 -29.51 -12.56 2.56
C LEU A 539 -30.78 -12.46 3.41
N ALA A 540 -31.26 -13.57 3.97
CA ALA A 540 -32.36 -13.59 4.93
C ALA A 540 -31.98 -12.97 6.30
N PHE A 541 -30.68 -13.00 6.65
CA PHE A 541 -30.16 -12.51 7.94
C PHE A 541 -29.07 -11.45 7.72
N ARG A 542 -29.50 -10.20 7.56
CA ARG A 542 -28.63 -9.09 7.10
C ARG A 542 -27.42 -8.81 8.01
N ASP A 543 -27.53 -9.10 9.30
CA ASP A 543 -26.51 -8.82 10.32
C ASP A 543 -25.59 -10.01 10.61
N THR A 544 -25.83 -11.17 9.99
CA THR A 544 -25.02 -12.37 10.20
C THR A 544 -23.87 -12.40 9.19
N ASN A 545 -22.64 -12.39 9.71
CA ASN A 545 -21.47 -12.79 8.94
C ASN A 545 -21.24 -14.28 9.17
N ILE A 546 -21.03 -15.01 8.08
CA ILE A 546 -20.68 -16.43 8.08
C ILE A 546 -19.21 -16.51 7.68
N ASP A 547 -18.50 -17.50 8.19
CA ASP A 547 -17.19 -17.90 7.67
C ASP A 547 -17.16 -19.42 7.71
N SER A 548 -17.61 -20.03 6.61
CA SER A 548 -17.80 -21.48 6.52
C SER A 548 -17.45 -21.96 5.13
N VAL A 549 -16.40 -22.77 5.06
CA VAL A 549 -15.97 -23.40 3.81
C VAL A 549 -16.83 -24.65 3.57
N LEU A 550 -17.51 -24.68 2.43
CA LEU A 550 -18.30 -25.82 1.98
C LEU A 550 -17.66 -26.45 0.73
N THR A 551 -17.82 -27.76 0.62
CA THR A 551 -17.45 -28.53 -0.58
C THR A 551 -18.69 -28.92 -1.37
N SER A 552 -18.52 -29.40 -2.61
CA SER A 552 -19.63 -29.77 -3.50
C SER A 552 -20.63 -30.76 -2.87
N GLY A 553 -20.19 -31.61 -1.93
CA GLY A 553 -21.07 -32.53 -1.19
C GLY A 553 -22.10 -31.83 -0.30
N ASP A 554 -21.78 -30.61 0.14
CA ASP A 554 -22.56 -29.83 1.10
C ASP A 554 -23.41 -28.74 0.45
N PHE A 555 -23.32 -28.53 -0.87
CA PHE A 555 -24.00 -27.42 -1.55
C PHE A 555 -25.53 -27.49 -1.46
N MET A 556 -26.09 -28.68 -1.24
CA MET A 556 -27.52 -28.84 -0.95
C MET A 556 -27.98 -28.01 0.25
N GLN A 557 -27.09 -27.67 1.19
CA GLN A 557 -27.37 -26.82 2.35
C GLN A 557 -27.61 -25.35 1.97
N ILE A 558 -27.04 -24.88 0.85
CA ILE A 558 -27.11 -23.48 0.40
C ILE A 558 -27.93 -23.29 -0.89
N GLY A 559 -28.34 -24.38 -1.54
CA GLY A 559 -29.19 -24.39 -2.72
C GLY A 559 -28.41 -24.49 -4.04
N LYS A 560 -29.07 -24.19 -5.16
CA LYS A 560 -28.47 -24.23 -6.50
C LYS A 560 -27.69 -22.95 -6.77
N LEU A 561 -26.58 -23.06 -7.49
CA LEU A 561 -25.83 -21.91 -7.98
C LEU A 561 -26.69 -21.11 -8.97
N GLU A 562 -26.95 -19.83 -8.69
CA GLU A 562 -27.70 -18.94 -9.57
C GLU A 562 -26.78 -18.16 -10.52
N GLY A 563 -25.59 -17.78 -10.05
CA GLY A 563 -24.61 -17.04 -10.85
C GLY A 563 -23.60 -16.27 -10.03
N VAL A 564 -22.72 -15.53 -10.72
CA VAL A 564 -21.78 -14.59 -10.11
C VAL A 564 -22.45 -13.22 -9.97
N VAL A 565 -22.23 -12.57 -8.84
CA VAL A 565 -22.78 -11.25 -8.53
C VAL A 565 -21.70 -10.25 -8.12
N ASN A 566 -21.97 -8.96 -8.29
CA ASN A 566 -21.09 -7.92 -7.81
C ASN A 566 -21.24 -7.76 -6.28
N PRO A 567 -20.17 -7.90 -5.49
CA PRO A 567 -20.28 -7.79 -4.04
C PRO A 567 -20.74 -6.41 -3.54
N ALA A 568 -20.49 -5.34 -4.32
CA ALA A 568 -20.93 -3.99 -3.96
C ALA A 568 -22.46 -3.88 -3.85
N ASP A 569 -23.20 -4.64 -4.68
CA ASP A 569 -24.66 -4.65 -4.71
C ASP A 569 -25.28 -5.20 -3.41
N TYR A 570 -24.48 -5.94 -2.63
CA TYR A 570 -24.89 -6.61 -1.40
C TYR A 570 -24.24 -6.03 -0.14
N ALA A 571 -23.59 -4.86 -0.26
CA ALA A 571 -22.80 -4.23 0.80
C ALA A 571 -21.81 -5.22 1.45
N ILE A 572 -21.28 -6.15 0.64
CA ILE A 572 -20.32 -7.14 1.09
C ILE A 572 -18.98 -6.43 1.18
N PRO A 573 -18.41 -6.34 2.40
CA PRO A 573 -17.08 -5.78 2.54
C PRO A 573 -16.09 -6.65 1.74
N PRO A 574 -14.89 -6.13 1.51
CA PRO A 574 -13.81 -6.87 0.88
C PRO A 574 -13.60 -8.22 1.55
N ILE A 575 -13.20 -9.24 0.77
CA ILE A 575 -13.11 -10.62 1.25
C ILE A 575 -12.25 -10.64 2.53
N GLN A 576 -12.87 -11.04 3.65
CA GLN A 576 -12.21 -11.11 4.97
C GLN A 576 -11.84 -12.58 5.19
N HIS A 577 -10.58 -12.82 5.58
CA HIS A 577 -10.16 -14.06 6.23
C HIS A 577 -9.77 -13.74 7.67
#